data_AF-A0A7C3R5A1-F1
#
_entry.id   AF-A0A7C3R5A1-F1
#
_cell.length_a   1.000
_cell.length_b   1.000
_cell.length_c   1.000
_cell.angle_alpha   90.00
_cell.angle_beta   90.00
_cell.angle_gamma   90.00
#
_symmetry.space_group_name_H-M   'P 1'
#
loop_
_entity.id
_entity.type
_entity.pdbx_description
1 polymer ?
#
loop_
_entity_poly.entity_id
_entity_poly.type
_entity_poly.pdbx_seq_one_letter_code
_entity_poly.pdbx_strand_id
1 'polypeptide(L)' 'MSIDDIKMLDITERILLVEEIWDSIAQDQDNLGLTDYEKKVIDERLTLLKKNPNNLLSWDEIKNRVRA' A
#
# COMPACT_ATOMS: atom_id res chain seq x y z
N MET A 1 3.80 -6.38 -23.43
CA MET A 1 4.64 -5.20 -23.12
C MET A 1 5.70 -5.65 -22.14
N SER A 2 6.97 -5.42 -22.45
CA SER A 2 8.08 -5.71 -21.56
C SER A 2 8.23 -4.61 -20.50
N ILE A 3 8.95 -4.88 -19.41
CA ILE A 3 9.29 -3.84 -18.42
C ILE A 3 10.11 -2.71 -19.08
N ASP A 4 10.91 -3.04 -20.08
CA ASP A 4 11.71 -2.05 -20.79
C ASP A 4 10.84 -1.16 -21.70
N ASP A 5 9.77 -1.71 -22.28
CA ASP A 5 8.77 -0.93 -23.02
C ASP A 5 8.04 0.05 -22.08
N ILE A 6 7.67 -0.39 -20.86
CA ILE A 6 7.03 0.47 -19.85
C ILE A 6 7.97 1.62 -19.44
N LYS A 7 9.28 1.38 -19.35
CA LYS A 7 10.25 2.43 -19.01
C LYS A 7 10.43 3.47 -20.12
N MET A 8 10.06 3.16 -21.37
CA MET A 8 10.10 4.10 -22.50
C MET A 8 8.92 5.06 -22.52
N LEU A 9 7.84 4.75 -21.79
CA LEU A 9 6.70 5.66 -21.61
C LEU A 9 7.10 6.92 -20.85
N ASP A 10 6.38 8.02 -21.11
CA ASP A 10 6.59 9.24 -20.34
C ASP A 10 6.12 9.06 -18.87
N ILE A 11 6.51 9.98 -17.99
CA ILE A 11 6.21 9.84 -16.56
C ILE A 11 4.70 9.83 -16.28
N THR A 12 3.90 10.57 -17.04
CA THR A 12 2.44 10.65 -16.90
C THR A 12 1.82 9.31 -17.30
N GLU A 13 2.23 8.78 -18.45
CA GLU A 13 1.77 7.48 -18.94
C GLU A 13 2.11 6.36 -17.96
N ARG A 14 3.31 6.38 -17.38
CA ARG A 14 3.69 5.40 -16.34
C ARG A 14 2.87 5.54 -15.08
N ILE A 15 2.56 6.76 -14.65
CA ILE A 15 1.71 7.00 -13.47
C ILE A 15 0.30 6.43 -13.71
N LEU A 16 -0.29 6.74 -14.87
CA LEU A 16 -1.61 6.22 -15.24
C LEU A 16 -1.60 4.70 -15.33
N LEU A 17 -0.57 4.10 -15.93
CA LEU A 17 -0.44 2.66 -16.02
C LEU A 17 -0.30 2.01 -14.64
N VAL A 18 0.43 2.64 -13.71
CA VAL A 18 0.54 2.15 -12.33
C VAL A 18 -0.82 2.18 -11.63
N GLU A 19 -1.61 3.25 -11.83
CA GLU A 19 -2.96 3.38 -11.28
C GLU A 19 -3.89 2.27 -11.81
N GLU A 20 -3.94 2.08 -13.14
CA GLU A 20 -4.76 1.05 -13.78
C GLU A 20 -4.38 -0.37 -13.33
N ILE A 21 -3.08 -0.66 -13.21
CA ILE A 21 -2.62 -1.96 -12.69
C ILE A 21 -3.03 -2.11 -11.23
N TRP A 22 -2.90 -1.06 -10.42
CA TRP A 22 -3.27 -1.10 -9.01
C TRP A 22 -4.76 -1.33 -8.82
N ASP A 23 -5.61 -0.69 -9.62
CA ASP A 23 -7.06 -0.88 -9.62
C ASP A 23 -7.44 -2.31 -10.04
N SER A 24 -6.77 -2.87 -11.06
CA SER A 24 -6.96 -4.26 -11.46
C SER A 24 -6.60 -5.24 -10.34
N ILE A 25 -5.49 -5.00 -9.62
CA ILE A 25 -5.09 -5.85 -8.49
C ILE A 25 -6.12 -5.77 -7.36
N ALA A 26 -6.65 -4.57 -7.09
CA ALA A 26 -7.66 -4.37 -6.06
C ALA A 26 -8.98 -5.12 -6.36
N GLN A 27 -9.35 -5.28 -7.63
CA GLN A 27 -10.52 -6.07 -8.02
C GLN A 27 -10.35 -7.58 -7.72
N ASP A 28 -9.12 -8.08 -7.72
CA ASP A 28 -8.79 -9.48 -7.39
C ASP A 28 -8.55 -9.72 -5.89
N GLN A 29 -8.85 -8.76 -5.02
CA GLN A 29 -8.59 -8.86 -3.57
C GLN A 29 -9.23 -10.09 -2.90
N ASP A 30 -10.36 -10.57 -3.42
CA ASP A 30 -11.09 -11.71 -2.86
C ASP A 30 -10.33 -13.04 -3.09
N ASN A 31 -9.35 -13.05 -4.01
CA ASN A 31 -8.45 -14.18 -4.25
C ASN A 31 -7.25 -14.19 -3.29
N LEU A 32 -7.05 -13.12 -2.50
CA LEU A 32 -6.00 -13.07 -1.47
C LEU A 32 -6.45 -13.88 -0.24
N GLY A 33 -6.20 -15.18 -0.28
CA GLY A 33 -6.39 -16.06 0.86
C GLY A 33 -5.39 -15.73 1.97
N LEU A 34 -5.77 -14.87 2.91
CA LEU A 34 -5.00 -14.67 4.13
C LEU A 34 -5.06 -15.91 5.02
N THR A 35 -3.91 -16.33 5.52
CA THR A 35 -3.83 -17.34 6.57
C THR A 35 -4.47 -16.84 7.86
N ASP A 36 -4.90 -17.76 8.74
CA ASP A 36 -5.49 -17.38 10.03
C ASP A 36 -4.51 -16.58 10.90
N TYR A 37 -3.21 -16.85 10.76
CA TYR A 37 -2.17 -16.09 11.44
C TYR A 37 -2.12 -14.64 10.97
N GLU A 38 -2.14 -14.40 9.66
CA GLU A 38 -2.11 -13.04 9.10
C GLU A 38 -3.36 -12.25 9.49
N LYS A 39 -4.55 -12.87 9.43
CA LYS A 39 -5.80 -12.26 9.89
C LYS A 39 -5.71 -11.83 11.36
N LYS A 40 -5.22 -12.73 12.22
CA LYS A 40 -5.04 -12.44 13.65
C LYS A 40 -4.11 -11.25 13.89
N VAL A 41 -2.98 -11.18 13.17
CA VAL A 41 -2.04 -10.05 13.28
C VAL A 41 -2.71 -8.73 12.86
N ILE A 42 -3.49 -8.74 11.79
CA ILE A 42 -4.23 -7.56 11.33
C ILE A 42 -5.25 -7.12 12.38
N ASP A 43 -6.05 -8.05 12.93
CA ASP A 43 -7.04 -7.75 13.97
C ASP A 43 -6.42 -7.18 15.24
N GLU A 44 -5.26 -7.71 15.66
CA GLU A 44 -4.49 -7.19 16.79
C GLU A 44 -4.01 -5.76 16.54
N ARG A 45 -3.43 -5.49 15.37
CA ARG A 45 -2.95 -4.15 14.98
C ARG A 45 -4.09 -3.14 14.89
N LEU A 46 -5.23 -3.53 14.30
CA LEU A 46 -6.43 -2.70 14.22
C LEU A 46 -6.99 -2.38 15.61
N THR A 47 -6.98 -3.36 16.52
CA THR A 47 -7.42 -3.16 17.90
C THR A 47 -6.51 -2.18 18.65
N LEU A 48 -5.18 -2.30 18.49
CA LEU A 48 -4.22 -1.39 19.08
C LEU A 48 -4.37 0.04 18.56
N LEU A 49 -4.61 0.18 17.25
CA LEU A 49 -4.87 1.46 16.61
C LEU A 49 -6.14 2.13 17.16
N LYS A 50 -7.25 1.38 17.25
CA LYS A 50 -8.52 1.89 17.81
C LYS A 50 -8.39 2.31 19.28
N LYS A 51 -7.57 1.62 20.06
CA LYS A 51 -7.32 1.95 21.48
C LYS A 51 -6.41 3.16 21.67
N ASN A 52 -5.51 3.43 20.74
CA ASN A 52 -4.51 4.50 20.85
C ASN A 52 -4.47 5.37 19.58
N PRO A 53 -5.54 6.14 19.29
CA PRO A 53 -5.60 6.95 18.07
C PRO A 53 -4.49 8.03 18.01
N ASN A 54 -3.96 8.45 19.17
CA ASN A 54 -2.89 9.43 19.27
C ASN A 54 -1.48 8.84 19.06
N ASN A 55 -1.34 7.52 18.88
CA ASN A 55 -0.06 6.86 18.61
C ASN A 55 0.23 6.73 17.10
N LEU A 56 -0.34 7.65 16.32
CA LEU A 56 -0.14 7.77 14.90
C LEU A 56 0.85 8.90 14.61
N LEU A 57 1.71 8.68 13.62
CA LEU A 57 2.51 9.74 13.05
C LEU A 57 1.81 10.22 11.78
N SER A 58 1.66 11.53 11.66
CA SER A 58 1.39 12.17 10.38
C SER A 58 2.51 11.86 9.39
N TRP A 59 2.17 11.99 8.10
CA TRP A 59 3.14 11.81 7.03
C TRP A 59 4.36 12.73 7.17
N ASP A 60 4.16 13.97 7.60
CA ASP A 60 5.25 14.91 7.81
C ASP A 60 6.15 14.51 8.98
N GLU A 61 5.58 14.02 10.09
CA GLU A 61 6.37 13.53 11.24
C GLU A 61 7.27 12.36 10.86
N ILE A 62 6.76 11.35 10.14
CA ILE A 62 7.58 10.20 9.73
C ILE A 62 8.61 10.60 8.67
N LYS A 63 8.25 11.47 7.73
CA LYS A 63 9.17 11.98 6.71
C LYS A 63 10.33 12.76 7.32
N ASN A 64 10.05 13.57 8.34
CA ASN A 64 11.09 14.29 9.08
C ASN A 64 11.99 13.34 9.87
N ARG A 65 11.42 12.29 10.48
CA ARG A 65 12.19 11.28 11.24
C ARG A 65 13.14 10.44 10.36
N VAL A 66 12.71 10.05 9.16
CA VAL A 66 13.51 9.18 8.25
C VAL A 66 14.60 9.97 7.50
N ARG A 67 14.42 11.30 7.36
CA ARG A 67 15.39 12.17 6.68
C ARG A 67 16.47 12.75 7.60
N ALA A 68 16.33 12.59 8.92
CA ALA A 68 17.32 12.98 9.92
C ALA A 68 18.39 11.90 10.07
#